data_AF-A0A351TBV7-F1
#
_entry.id   AF-A0A351TBV7-F1
#
_cell.length_a   1.000
_cell.length_b   1.000
_cell.length_c   1.000
_cell.angle_alpha   90.00
_cell.angle_beta   90.00
_cell.angle_gamma   90.00
#
_symmetry.space_group_name_H-M   'P 1'
#
loop_
_entity.id
_entity.type
_entity.pdbx_description
1 polymer ?
#
loop_
_entity_poly.entity_id
_entity_poly.type
_entity_poly.pdbx_seq_one_letter_code
_entity_poly.pdbx_strand_id
1 'polypeptide(L)' 'MEEGIEVDLHKHFVDKIKLKHPKTGTVLTRIPEVLDCWFESGSMPYASKHYPFK' A
#
# COMPACT_ATOMS: atom_id res chain seq x y z
N MET A 1 -16.38 7.00 18.49
CA MET A 1 -15.70 6.06 17.58
C MET A 1 -15.13 6.94 16.51
N GLU A 2 -13.82 7.19 16.51
CA GLU A 2 -13.20 8.13 15.57
C GLU A 2 -13.50 7.69 14.14
N GLU A 3 -14.15 8.55 13.38
CA GLU A 3 -14.36 8.38 11.94
C GLU A 3 -12.98 8.46 11.26
N GLY A 4 -12.33 7.30 11.15
CA GLY A 4 -11.10 7.16 10.39
C GLY A 4 -11.40 7.46 8.93
N ILE A 5 -10.69 8.44 8.37
CA ILE A 5 -10.67 8.68 6.92
C ILE A 5 -10.35 7.33 6.26
N GLU A 6 -11.29 6.80 5.49
CA GLU A 6 -11.10 5.53 4.78
C GLU A 6 -10.11 5.77 3.63
N VAL A 7 -8.83 5.56 3.91
CA VAL A 7 -7.77 5.71 2.91
C VAL A 7 -7.80 4.49 2.02
N ASP A 8 -8.33 4.65 0.81
CA ASP A 8 -8.34 3.60 -0.20
C ASP A 8 -6.97 3.52 -0.90
N LEU A 9 -6.27 2.41 -0.67
CA LEU A 9 -4.95 2.10 -1.25
C LEU A 9 -5.02 1.14 -2.45
N HIS A 10 -6.18 0.94 -3.06
CA HIS A 10 -6.31 0.09 -4.23
C HIS A 10 -5.67 0.72 -5.48
N LYS A 11 -5.24 -0.16 -6.38
CA LYS A 11 -4.50 0.13 -7.62
C LYS A 11 -4.95 1.40 -8.36
N HIS A 12 -6.26 1.57 -8.54
CA HIS A 12 -6.84 2.65 -9.34
C HIS A 12 -6.63 4.06 -8.72
N PHE A 13 -6.39 4.13 -7.42
CA PHE A 13 -5.99 5.34 -6.73
C PHE A 13 -4.48 5.48 -6.63
N VAL A 14 -3.78 4.44 -6.16
CA VAL A 14 -2.34 4.53 -5.86
C VAL A 14 -1.44 4.64 -7.10
N ASP A 15 -1.85 4.12 -8.26
CA ASP A 15 -1.03 4.19 -9.48
C ASP A 15 -0.84 5.62 -10.01
N LYS A 16 -1.72 6.54 -9.60
CA LYS A 16 -1.63 7.97 -9.95
C LYS A 16 -0.55 8.70 -9.15
N ILE A 17 -0.12 8.12 -8.03
CA ILE A 17 0.88 8.71 -7.13
C ILE A 17 2.26 8.64 -7.78
N LYS A 18 2.98 9.77 -7.76
CA LYS A 18 4.35 9.89 -8.25
C LYS A 18 5.25 10.28 -7.10
N LEU A 19 6.38 9.59 -6.95
CA LEU A 19 7.37 9.89 -5.91
C LEU A 19 8.60 10.52 -6.54
N LYS A 20 9.27 11.40 -5.80
CA LYS A 20 10.57 11.95 -6.21
C LYS A 20 11.66 11.09 -5.62
N HIS A 21 12.57 10.60 -6.45
CA HIS A 21 13.71 9.83 -5.96
C HIS A 21 14.58 10.71 -5.05
N PRO A 22 14.89 10.29 -3.81
CA PRO A 22 15.49 11.17 -2.80
C PRO A 22 16.90 11.65 -3.16
N LYS A 23 17.67 10.84 -3.91
CA LYS A 23 19.06 11.18 -4.32
C LYS A 23 19.18 11.86 -5.69
N THR A 24 18.51 11.33 -6.71
CA THR A 24 18.62 11.79 -8.11
C THR A 24 17.56 12.81 -8.50
N GLY A 25 16.47 12.93 -7.74
CA GLY A 25 15.34 13.78 -8.07
C GLY A 25 14.45 13.28 -9.22
N THR A 26 14.73 12.11 -9.79
CA THR A 26 13.92 11.52 -10.87
C THR A 26 12.54 11.11 -10.37
N VAL A 27 11.54 11.19 -11.25
CA VAL A 27 10.16 10.77 -10.93
C VAL A 27 10.08 9.25 -10.94
N LEU A 28 9.55 8.67 -9.86
CA LEU A 28 9.32 7.25 -9.66
C LEU A 28 7.83 6.93 -9.79
N THR A 29 7.55 5.78 -10.39
CA THR A 29 6.20 5.24 -10.60
C THR A 29 6.10 3.84 -10.02
N ARG A 30 4.96 3.50 -9.40
CA ARG A 30 4.69 2.12 -8.95
C ARG A 30 4.70 1.16 -10.14
N ILE A 31 5.15 -0.07 -9.90
CA ILE A 31 4.96 -1.18 -10.85
C ILE A 31 3.47 -1.57 -10.92
N PRO A 32 2.95 -2.04 -12.08
CA PRO A 32 1.51 -2.28 -12.25
C PRO A 32 0.98 -3.53 -11.51
N GLU A 33 1.84 -4.47 -11.13
CA GLU A 33 1.48 -5.77 -10.58
C GLU A 33 0.77 -5.66 -9.23
N VAL A 34 -0.07 -6.66 -8.95
CA VAL A 34 -0.78 -6.86 -7.67
C VAL A 34 -0.27 -8.16 -7.06
N LEU A 35 -0.33 -8.26 -5.73
CA LEU A 35 0.09 -9.46 -5.02
C LEU A 35 -0.88 -10.63 -5.29
N ASP A 36 -0.35 -11.84 -5.19
CA ASP A 36 -1.13 -13.07 -5.26
C ASP A 36 -1.99 -13.24 -3.99
N CYS A 37 -3.18 -13.84 -4.13
CA CYS A 37 -4.14 -13.98 -3.04
C CYS A 37 -3.62 -14.91 -1.91
N TRP A 38 -2.70 -15.83 -2.22
CA TRP A 38 -2.06 -16.65 -1.20
C TRP A 38 -1.10 -15.84 -0.32
N PHE A 39 -0.52 -14.75 -0.84
CA PHE A 39 0.31 -13.85 -0.05
C PHE A 39 -0.53 -13.11 1.00
N GLU A 40 -1.69 -12.60 0.58
CA GLU A 40 -2.63 -11.93 1.47
C GLU A 40 -3.16 -12.90 2.54
N SER A 41 -3.57 -14.11 2.12
CA SER A 41 -4.02 -15.16 3.03
C SER A 41 -2.94 -15.59 4.02
N GLY A 42 -1.69 -15.73 3.55
CA GLY A 42 -0.54 -16.06 4.40
C GLY A 42 -0.17 -14.95 5.39
N SER A 43 -0.49 -13.69 5.08
CA SER A 43 -0.25 -12.54 5.95
C SER A 43 -1.28 -12.40 7.08
N MET A 44 -2.37 -13.18 7.05
CA MET A 44 -3.48 -13.12 8.00
C MET A 44 -3.07 -13.05 9.49
N PRO A 45 -2.10 -13.84 10.00
CA PRO A 45 -1.76 -13.83 11.43
C PRO A 45 -1.32 -12.46 11.98
N TYR A 46 -0.76 -11.62 11.11
CA TYR A 46 -0.27 -10.29 11.43
C TYR A 46 -1.22 -9.19 10.93
N ALA A 47 -1.64 -9.28 9.66
CA ALA A 47 -2.44 -8.28 8.99
C ALA A 47 -3.81 -8.08 9.66
N SER A 48 -4.44 -9.16 10.13
CA SER A 48 -5.74 -9.10 10.85
C SER A 48 -5.69 -8.30 12.16
N LYS A 49 -4.49 -8.10 12.72
CA LYS A 49 -4.26 -7.34 13.96
C LYS A 49 -3.63 -5.97 13.71
N HIS A 50 -3.58 -5.54 12.46
CA HIS A 50 -2.89 -4.33 12.00
C HIS A 50 -1.39 -4.28 12.36
N TYR A 51 -0.76 -5.42 12.66
CA TYR A 51 0.66 -5.46 13.01
C TYR A 51 1.53 -5.03 11.80
N PRO A 52 2.60 -4.25 11.99
CA PRO A 52 3.19 -3.76 13.24
C PRO A 52 2.63 -2.44 13.77
N PHE A 53 1.55 -1.93 13.18
CA PHE A 53 0.96 -0.63 13.50
C PHE A 53 -0.09 -0.80 14.59
N LYS A 54 0.29 -0.52 15.83
CA LYS A 54 -0.63 -0.42 16.97
C LYS A 54 -0.54 0.96 17.58
#